data_AF-A0A9W7HIT7-F1
#
_entry.id   AF-A0A9W7HIT7-F1
#
_cell.length_a   1.000
_cell.length_b   1.000
_cell.length_c   1.000
_cell.angle_alpha   90.00
_cell.angle_beta   90.00
_cell.angle_gamma   90.00
#
_symmetry.space_group_name_H-M   'P 1'
#
loop_
_entity.id
_entity.type
_entity.pdbx_description
1 polymer ?
#
loop_
_entity_poly.entity_id
_entity_poly.type
_entity_poly.pdbx_seq_one_letter_code
_entity_poly.pdbx_strand_id
1 'polypeptide(L)'
;MAAYPILLPAIFTCFFFSISLSSQVQLNDDNRNLLIRELDDAKLNLSRLESALEETIQSIEAKTLLLKEREKLLDDMENKITYLRSVLSSLKNESLLADERLTALQEEVRLLWDASRKNNFELHVLESKAQGAEDRLEAVTSKVEKTADVVTEQWIQIQHLEQALQIAQMRAVQNQRQRYMRCTFSKFIIDLSEIHLPKMSKALEHYSFGLGSTVKYITSQALLQLRSLYSAIKKYHHELQGFIKQEMQRNELTAAFVNNELVFLLASALITFPVLSAWMVLSSQFG
;
A
#
# COMPACT_ATOMS: atom_id res chain seq x y z
N MET A 1 -93.15 -10.43 -21.29
CA MET A 1 -94.07 -9.28 -21.17
C MET A 1 -94.44 -8.90 -22.59
N ALA A 2 -95.49 -9.52 -23.15
CA ALA A 2 -96.81 -8.89 -23.38
C ALA A 2 -96.70 -7.69 -24.36
N ALA A 3 -97.36 -7.61 -25.52
CA ALA A 3 -98.45 -8.36 -26.13
C ALA A 3 -98.44 -8.09 -27.66
N TYR A 4 -98.88 -9.04 -28.48
CA TYR A 4 -99.45 -8.78 -29.83
C TYR A 4 -100.87 -8.17 -29.65
N PRO A 5 -101.58 -7.53 -30.64
CA PRO A 5 -101.63 -7.95 -32.05
C PRO A 5 -102.01 -6.89 -33.15
N ILE A 6 -101.85 -7.29 -34.41
CA ILE A 6 -102.82 -7.20 -35.53
C ILE A 6 -103.94 -6.14 -35.40
N LEU A 7 -103.90 -5.06 -36.20
CA LEU A 7 -105.10 -4.39 -36.73
C LEU A 7 -104.79 -3.38 -37.85
N LEU A 8 -104.67 -3.84 -39.11
CA LEU A 8 -104.91 -2.99 -40.28
C LEU A 8 -105.05 -3.84 -41.56
N PRO A 9 -106.20 -4.50 -41.72
CA PRO A 9 -106.87 -4.43 -43.01
C PRO A 9 -108.36 -4.15 -42.81
N ALA A 10 -108.70 -2.94 -42.35
CA ALA A 10 -110.09 -2.52 -42.14
C ALA A 10 -110.48 -1.22 -42.86
N ILE A 11 -109.60 -0.66 -43.70
CA ILE A 11 -109.89 0.60 -44.42
C ILE A 11 -110.27 0.36 -45.90
N PHE A 12 -110.03 -0.84 -46.44
CA PHE A 12 -110.33 -1.11 -47.86
C PHE A 12 -111.76 -1.60 -48.15
N THR A 13 -112.58 -1.87 -47.13
CA THR A 13 -113.94 -2.41 -47.30
C THR A 13 -115.06 -1.36 -47.35
N CYS A 14 -114.76 -0.07 -47.14
CA CYS A 14 -115.78 0.99 -47.24
C CYS A 14 -115.88 1.67 -48.61
N PHE A 15 -114.99 1.36 -49.57
CA PHE A 15 -115.00 2.03 -50.88
C PHE A 15 -115.85 1.34 -51.97
N PHE A 16 -116.38 0.13 -51.71
CA PHE A 16 -117.15 -0.62 -52.71
C PHE A 16 -118.67 -0.66 -52.48
N PHE A 17 -119.20 0.02 -51.46
CA PHE A 17 -120.65 -0.02 -51.17
C PHE A 17 -121.46 1.19 -51.71
N SER A 18 -120.83 2.16 -52.38
CA SER A 18 -121.54 3.36 -52.86
C SER A 18 -121.91 3.39 -54.35
N ILE A 19 -121.75 2.29 -55.09
CA ILE A 19 -122.20 2.20 -56.49
C ILE A 19 -123.35 1.20 -56.59
N SER A 20 -124.50 1.54 -56.02
CA SER A 20 -125.80 0.91 -56.32
C SER A 20 -126.93 1.75 -55.75
N LEU A 21 -127.08 2.98 -56.25
CA LEU A 21 -128.40 3.59 -56.27
C LEU A 21 -128.49 4.57 -57.43
N SER A 22 -128.93 4.02 -58.56
CA SER A 22 -129.60 4.75 -59.62
C SER A 22 -130.76 5.54 -59.00
N SER A 23 -130.53 6.81 -58.72
CA SER A 23 -131.60 7.78 -58.55
C SER A 23 -131.45 8.82 -59.64
N GLN A 24 -132.30 8.67 -60.64
CA GLN A 24 -132.70 9.70 -61.59
C GLN A 24 -133.00 10.98 -60.81
N VAL A 25 -132.08 11.93 -60.83
CA VAL A 25 -132.35 13.31 -60.41
C VAL A 25 -132.47 14.12 -61.69
N GLN A 26 -133.70 14.51 -61.97
CA GLN A 26 -134.06 15.48 -62.99
C GLN A 26 -133.36 16.80 -62.61
N LEU A 27 -132.29 17.12 -63.35
CA LEU A 27 -131.45 18.30 -63.10
C LEU A 27 -132.23 19.56 -63.45
N ASN A 28 -132.52 20.36 -62.44
CA ASN A 28 -132.78 21.78 -62.63
C ASN A 28 -131.42 22.47 -62.90
N ASP A 29 -131.36 23.36 -63.88
CA ASP A 29 -130.12 23.94 -64.42
C ASP A 29 -129.25 24.61 -63.34
N ASP A 30 -129.88 25.20 -62.31
CA ASP A 30 -129.21 25.82 -61.16
C ASP A 30 -128.40 24.85 -60.29
N ASN A 31 -128.84 23.60 -60.11
CA ASN A 31 -128.18 22.64 -59.23
C ASN A 31 -126.92 22.03 -59.88
N ARG A 32 -126.92 21.96 -61.23
CA ARG A 32 -125.75 21.53 -62.02
C ARG A 32 -124.64 22.57 -61.95
N ASN A 33 -125.00 23.85 -62.06
CA ASN A 33 -124.07 24.97 -61.96
C ASN A 33 -123.45 25.09 -60.56
N LEU A 34 -124.19 24.77 -59.48
CA LEU A 34 -123.66 24.69 -58.11
C LEU A 34 -122.58 23.61 -57.96
N LEU A 35 -122.86 22.39 -58.43
CA LEU A 35 -121.93 21.25 -58.36
C LEU A 35 -120.66 21.49 -59.19
N ILE A 36 -120.78 22.17 -60.33
CA ILE A 36 -119.62 22.57 -61.15
C ILE A 36 -118.75 23.58 -60.38
N ARG A 37 -119.37 24.56 -59.70
CA ARG A 37 -118.64 25.53 -58.88
C ARG A 37 -117.93 24.88 -57.68
N GLU A 38 -118.56 23.91 -57.02
CA GLU A 38 -117.95 23.14 -55.93
C GLU A 38 -116.80 22.26 -56.43
N LEU A 39 -116.94 21.65 -57.60
CA LEU A 39 -115.89 20.87 -58.25
C LEU A 39 -114.69 21.75 -58.64
N ASP A 40 -114.95 22.94 -59.19
CA ASP A 40 -113.93 23.92 -59.54
C ASP A 40 -113.22 24.47 -58.28
N ASP A 41 -113.95 24.73 -57.20
CA ASP A 41 -113.37 25.11 -55.89
C ASP A 41 -112.53 23.99 -55.28
N ALA A 42 -113.01 22.74 -55.32
CA ALA A 42 -112.27 21.58 -54.88
C ALA A 42 -110.97 21.38 -55.69
N LYS A 43 -111.01 21.63 -57.00
CA LYS A 43 -109.84 21.58 -57.89
C LYS A 43 -108.82 22.67 -57.56
N LEU A 44 -109.26 23.91 -57.34
CA LEU A 44 -108.38 25.00 -56.89
C LEU A 44 -107.74 24.69 -55.54
N ASN A 45 -108.53 24.14 -54.60
CA ASN A 45 -108.02 23.70 -53.31
C ASN A 45 -107.00 22.55 -53.45
N LEU A 46 -107.23 21.61 -54.36
CA LEU A 46 -106.30 20.53 -54.66
C LEU A 46 -104.98 21.07 -55.22
N SER A 47 -105.01 21.99 -56.19
CA SER A 47 -103.79 22.63 -56.69
C SER A 47 -103.04 23.43 -55.62
N ARG A 48 -103.76 24.07 -54.69
CA ARG A 48 -103.14 24.76 -53.55
C ARG A 48 -102.46 23.78 -52.59
N LEU A 49 -103.11 22.65 -52.31
CA LEU A 49 -102.54 21.60 -51.45
C LEU A 49 -101.34 20.92 -52.11
N GLU A 50 -101.39 20.67 -53.42
CA GLU A 50 -100.24 20.14 -54.18
C GLU A 50 -99.05 21.11 -54.15
N SER A 51 -99.29 22.41 -54.34
CA SER A 51 -98.23 23.42 -54.23
C SER A 51 -97.64 23.49 -52.82
N ALA A 52 -98.49 23.42 -51.78
CA ALA A 52 -98.02 23.43 -50.40
C ALA A 52 -97.24 22.14 -50.06
N LEU A 53 -97.70 20.99 -50.56
CA LEU A 53 -96.99 19.72 -50.40
C LEU A 53 -95.61 19.76 -51.06
N GLU A 54 -95.52 20.24 -52.29
CA GLU A 54 -94.26 20.38 -53.02
C GLU A 54 -93.28 21.32 -52.29
N GLU A 55 -93.75 22.46 -51.78
CA GLU A 55 -92.94 23.37 -50.96
C GLU A 55 -92.43 22.68 -49.68
N THR A 56 -93.28 21.89 -49.01
CA THR A 56 -92.86 21.13 -47.82
C THR A 56 -91.84 20.04 -48.16
N ILE A 57 -91.96 19.36 -49.31
CA ILE A 57 -91.01 18.34 -49.77
C ILE A 57 -89.65 18.99 -50.03
N GLN A 58 -89.61 20.10 -50.76
CA GLN A 58 -88.37 20.83 -51.03
C GLN A 58 -87.72 21.36 -49.75
N SER A 59 -88.52 21.85 -48.79
CA SER A 59 -88.04 22.27 -47.47
C SER A 59 -87.41 21.11 -46.68
N ILE A 60 -88.04 19.92 -46.73
CA ILE A 60 -87.54 18.70 -46.07
C ILE A 60 -86.23 18.25 -46.73
N GLU A 61 -86.14 18.28 -48.05
CA GLU A 61 -84.92 17.90 -48.78
C GLU A 61 -83.74 18.82 -48.43
N ALA A 62 -83.96 20.14 -48.42
CA ALA A 62 -82.95 21.11 -48.00
C ALA A 62 -82.48 20.89 -46.55
N LYS A 63 -83.42 20.64 -45.63
CA LYS A 63 -83.09 20.30 -44.23
C LYS A 63 -82.33 18.98 -44.10
N THR A 64 -82.65 18.00 -44.93
CA THR A 64 -81.96 16.70 -44.96
C THR A 64 -80.52 16.86 -45.41
N LEU A 65 -80.25 17.70 -46.41
CA LEU A 65 -78.89 18.01 -46.85
C LEU A 65 -78.08 18.72 -45.76
N LEU A 66 -78.68 19.71 -45.10
CA LEU A 66 -78.04 20.41 -43.97
C LEU A 66 -77.72 19.46 -42.81
N LEU A 67 -78.63 18.53 -42.47
CA LEU A 67 -78.39 17.52 -41.44
C LEU A 67 -77.20 16.63 -41.81
N LYS A 68 -77.08 16.22 -43.07
CA LYS A 68 -75.95 15.41 -43.56
C LYS A 68 -74.61 16.15 -43.47
N GLU A 69 -74.58 17.46 -43.70
CA GLU A 69 -73.36 18.26 -43.52
C GLU A 69 -72.99 18.41 -42.04
N ARG A 70 -73.98 18.63 -41.16
CA ARG A 70 -73.77 18.67 -39.72
C ARG A 70 -73.28 17.33 -39.15
N GLU A 71 -73.78 16.22 -39.66
CA GLU A 71 -73.33 14.88 -39.29
C GLU A 71 -71.86 14.65 -39.64
N LYS A 72 -71.41 15.05 -40.84
CA LYS A 72 -69.99 14.99 -41.21
C LYS A 72 -69.11 15.85 -40.30
N LEU A 73 -69.56 17.05 -39.94
CA LEU A 73 -68.83 17.91 -39.02
C LEU A 73 -68.74 17.28 -37.62
N LEU A 74 -69.82 16.65 -37.14
CA LEU A 74 -69.82 15.94 -35.87
C LEU A 74 -68.84 14.76 -35.89
N ASP A 75 -68.79 14.00 -36.97
CA ASP A 75 -67.83 12.90 -37.16
C ASP A 75 -66.37 13.41 -37.14
N ASP A 76 -66.06 14.51 -37.85
CA ASP A 76 -64.73 15.14 -37.80
C ASP A 76 -64.36 15.59 -36.38
N MET A 77 -65.31 16.21 -35.67
CA MET A 77 -65.11 16.62 -34.28
C MET A 77 -64.91 15.43 -33.34
N GLU A 78 -65.62 14.32 -33.55
CA GLU A 78 -65.46 13.08 -32.79
C GLU A 78 -64.07 12.47 -33.01
N ASN A 79 -63.61 12.42 -34.27
CA ASN A 79 -62.25 12.00 -34.63
C ASN A 79 -61.19 12.89 -33.97
N LYS A 80 -61.40 14.21 -33.92
CA LYS A 80 -60.48 15.12 -33.23
C LYS A 80 -60.48 14.91 -31.71
N ILE A 81 -61.64 14.66 -31.11
CA ILE A 81 -61.76 14.37 -29.67
C ILE A 81 -61.03 13.07 -29.33
N THR A 82 -61.18 12.03 -30.14
CA THR A 82 -60.49 10.74 -29.91
C THR A 82 -58.97 10.88 -30.05
N TYR A 83 -58.48 11.63 -31.04
CA TYR A 83 -57.07 11.98 -31.17
C TYR A 83 -56.53 12.75 -29.95
N LEU A 84 -57.23 13.81 -29.53
CA LEU A 84 -56.78 14.60 -28.37
C LEU A 84 -56.77 13.77 -27.08
N ARG A 85 -57.72 12.85 -26.91
CA ARG A 85 -57.72 11.91 -25.79
C ARG A 85 -56.52 10.97 -25.81
N SER A 86 -56.12 10.46 -26.98
CA SER A 86 -54.95 9.58 -27.09
C SER A 86 -53.66 10.35 -26.78
N VAL A 87 -53.50 11.57 -27.30
CA VAL A 87 -52.35 12.44 -26.98
C VAL A 87 -52.30 12.76 -25.49
N LEU A 88 -53.43 13.11 -24.86
CA LEU A 88 -53.50 13.34 -23.41
C LEU A 88 -53.10 12.10 -22.61
N SER A 89 -53.53 10.91 -23.04
CA SER A 89 -53.15 9.67 -22.39
C SER A 89 -51.64 9.40 -22.52
N SER A 90 -51.06 9.64 -23.69
CA SER A 90 -49.61 9.49 -23.91
C SER A 90 -48.83 10.45 -23.02
N LEU A 91 -49.20 11.73 -23.03
CA LEU A 91 -48.54 12.76 -22.24
C LEU A 91 -48.65 12.49 -20.73
N LYS A 92 -49.81 11.98 -20.28
CA LYS A 92 -49.99 11.56 -18.89
C LYS A 92 -49.02 10.44 -18.51
N ASN A 93 -48.83 9.45 -19.37
CA ASN A 93 -47.89 8.35 -19.12
C ASN A 93 -46.44 8.85 -19.10
N GLU A 94 -46.07 9.73 -20.03
CA GLU A 94 -44.74 10.37 -20.06
C GLU A 94 -44.49 11.21 -18.80
N SER A 95 -45.50 11.95 -18.32
CA SER A 95 -45.43 12.72 -17.08
C SER A 95 -45.18 11.81 -15.87
N LEU A 96 -45.92 10.69 -15.76
CA LEU A 96 -45.72 9.74 -14.66
C LEU A 96 -44.31 9.12 -14.68
N LEU A 97 -43.81 8.76 -15.87
CA LEU A 97 -42.45 8.27 -16.03
C LEU A 97 -41.40 9.32 -15.65
N ALA A 98 -41.64 10.59 -15.99
CA ALA A 98 -40.76 11.69 -15.62
C ALA A 98 -40.74 11.89 -14.09
N ASP A 99 -41.89 11.79 -13.43
CA ASP A 99 -42.00 11.88 -11.96
C ASP A 99 -41.26 10.71 -11.27
N GLU A 100 -41.41 9.48 -11.76
CA GLU A 100 -40.64 8.33 -11.26
C GLU A 100 -39.13 8.55 -11.39
N ARG A 101 -38.67 9.04 -12.55
CA ARG A 101 -37.25 9.38 -12.74
C ARG A 101 -36.78 10.49 -11.82
N LEU A 102 -37.60 11.51 -11.61
CA LEU A 102 -37.29 12.63 -10.73
C LEU A 102 -37.15 12.16 -9.28
N THR A 103 -38.06 11.31 -8.80
CA THR A 103 -37.98 10.74 -7.44
C THR A 103 -36.76 9.85 -7.26
N ALA A 104 -36.42 9.01 -8.27
CA ALA A 104 -35.21 8.19 -8.24
C ALA A 104 -33.94 9.05 -8.17
N LEU A 105 -33.85 10.09 -9.02
CA LEU A 105 -32.72 11.00 -9.03
C LEU A 105 -32.61 11.81 -7.73
N GLN A 106 -33.74 12.19 -7.14
CA GLN A 106 -33.77 12.88 -5.86
C GLN A 106 -33.23 12.01 -4.71
N GLU A 107 -33.54 10.71 -4.71
CA GLU A 107 -32.97 9.78 -3.72
C GLU A 107 -31.47 9.56 -3.95
N GLU A 108 -31.02 9.45 -5.20
CA GLU A 108 -29.59 9.35 -5.52
C GLU A 108 -28.82 10.59 -5.04
N VAL A 109 -29.34 11.79 -5.31
CA VAL A 109 -28.76 13.05 -4.80
C VAL A 109 -28.70 13.03 -3.27
N ARG A 110 -29.74 12.54 -2.58
CA ARG A 110 -29.74 12.43 -1.12
C ARG A 110 -28.63 11.51 -0.61
N LEU A 111 -28.50 10.32 -1.20
CA LEU A 111 -27.45 9.36 -0.85
C LEU A 111 -26.04 9.91 -1.11
N LEU A 112 -25.85 10.61 -2.22
CA LEU A 112 -24.58 11.27 -2.53
C LEU A 112 -24.24 12.38 -1.52
N TRP A 113 -25.24 13.15 -1.09
CA TRP A 113 -25.06 14.15 -0.04
C TRP A 113 -24.66 13.52 1.30
N ASP A 114 -25.27 12.41 1.69
CA ASP A 114 -24.93 11.68 2.91
C ASP A 114 -23.51 11.10 2.85
N ALA A 115 -23.13 10.49 1.72
CA ALA A 115 -21.79 10.00 1.49
C ALA A 115 -20.75 11.13 1.50
N SER A 116 -21.06 12.27 0.88
CA SER A 116 -20.21 13.46 0.86
C SER A 116 -19.94 13.98 2.28
N ARG A 117 -20.98 14.09 3.12
CA ARG A 117 -20.83 14.50 4.53
C ARG A 117 -19.94 13.54 5.32
N LYS A 118 -20.15 12.22 5.13
CA LYS A 118 -19.32 11.20 5.78
C LYS A 118 -17.85 11.30 5.36
N ASN A 119 -17.59 11.42 4.06
CA ASN A 119 -16.23 11.54 3.53
C ASN A 119 -15.53 12.80 4.03
N ASN A 120 -16.24 13.92 4.14
CA ASN A 120 -15.71 15.17 4.69
C ASN A 120 -15.26 14.98 6.15
N PHE A 121 -16.06 14.30 6.98
CA PHE A 121 -15.69 13.99 8.35
C PHE A 121 -14.45 13.07 8.43
N GLU A 122 -14.42 12.01 7.62
CA GLU A 122 -13.28 11.09 7.57
C GLU A 122 -12.00 11.80 7.10
N LEU A 123 -12.12 12.76 6.17
CA LEU A 123 -11.02 13.60 5.71
C LEU A 123 -10.41 14.41 6.86
N HIS A 124 -11.24 15.11 7.66
CA HIS A 124 -10.74 15.86 8.81
C HIS A 124 -10.10 14.97 9.88
N VAL A 125 -10.65 13.77 10.12
CA VAL A 125 -10.04 12.80 11.03
C VAL A 125 -8.68 12.36 10.50
N LEU A 126 -8.56 12.09 9.20
CA LEU A 126 -7.29 11.69 8.58
C LEU A 126 -6.26 12.83 8.61
N GLU A 127 -6.68 14.05 8.32
CA GLU A 127 -5.87 15.26 8.39
C GLU A 127 -5.30 15.47 9.79
N SER A 128 -6.13 15.38 10.84
CA SER A 128 -5.65 15.49 12.23
C SER A 128 -4.64 14.40 12.62
N LYS A 129 -4.82 13.16 12.12
CA LYS A 129 -3.86 12.06 12.33
C LYS A 129 -2.56 12.28 11.57
N ALA A 130 -2.62 12.82 10.35
CA ALA A 130 -1.46 13.15 9.55
C ALA A 130 -0.63 14.24 10.24
N GLN A 131 -1.29 15.31 10.69
CA GLN A 131 -0.63 16.38 11.45
C GLN A 131 0.04 15.84 12.72
N GLY A 132 -0.67 15.03 13.52
CA GLY A 132 -0.09 14.43 14.72
C GLY A 132 1.08 13.47 14.43
N ALA A 133 1.10 12.83 13.26
CA ALA A 133 2.24 12.01 12.83
C ALA A 133 3.42 12.88 12.37
N GLU A 134 3.16 14.00 11.71
CA GLU A 134 4.15 14.98 11.28
C GLU A 134 4.86 15.63 12.49
N ASP A 135 4.10 16.09 13.49
CA ASP A 135 4.65 16.67 14.73
C ASP A 135 5.58 15.67 15.46
N ARG A 136 5.20 14.38 15.47
CA ARG A 136 6.01 13.31 16.06
C ARG A 136 7.28 13.05 15.25
N LEU A 137 7.20 13.12 13.92
CA LEU A 137 8.34 12.95 13.03
C LEU A 137 9.34 14.11 13.21
N GLU A 138 8.86 15.34 13.32
CA GLU A 138 9.70 16.52 13.61
C GLU A 138 10.41 16.37 14.96
N ALA A 139 9.68 15.92 16.00
CA ALA A 139 10.24 15.66 17.32
C ALA A 139 11.31 14.56 17.31
N VAL A 140 11.14 13.49 16.51
CA VAL A 140 12.15 12.43 16.35
C VAL A 140 13.34 12.94 15.54
N THR A 141 13.10 13.68 14.46
CA THR A 141 14.15 14.23 13.60
C THR A 141 15.06 15.17 14.37
N SER A 142 14.51 16.08 15.18
CA SER A 142 15.30 16.97 16.03
C SER A 142 16.11 16.22 17.11
N LYS A 143 15.62 15.09 17.62
CA LYS A 143 16.40 14.23 18.53
C LYS A 143 17.54 13.53 17.78
N VAL A 144 17.27 13.04 16.58
CA VAL A 144 18.27 12.39 15.72
C VAL A 144 19.40 13.36 15.39
N GLU A 145 19.08 14.59 15.01
CA GLU A 145 20.06 15.65 14.75
C GLU A 145 20.95 15.90 15.97
N LYS A 146 20.35 16.12 17.15
CA LYS A 146 21.11 16.29 18.41
C LYS A 146 22.01 15.09 18.72
N THR A 147 21.51 13.86 18.51
CA THR A 147 22.32 12.66 18.75
C THR A 147 23.43 12.51 17.72
N ALA A 148 23.21 12.93 16.48
CA ALA A 148 24.24 12.94 15.45
C ALA A 148 25.37 13.90 15.82
N ASP A 149 25.06 15.11 16.28
CA ASP A 149 26.05 16.09 16.78
C ASP A 149 26.86 15.54 17.97
N VAL A 150 26.20 14.85 18.92
CA VAL A 150 26.90 14.22 20.04
C VAL A 150 27.83 13.10 19.56
N VAL A 151 27.38 12.28 18.61
CA VAL A 151 28.18 11.17 18.08
C VAL A 151 29.38 11.68 17.28
N THR A 152 29.24 12.76 16.51
CA THR A 152 30.36 13.37 15.77
C THR A 152 31.40 13.95 16.73
N GLU A 153 30.98 14.64 17.78
CA GLU A 153 31.88 15.14 18.84
C GLU A 153 32.59 14.00 19.57
N GLN A 154 31.87 12.95 19.98
CA GLN A 154 32.45 11.77 20.61
C GLN A 154 33.45 11.06 19.68
N TRP A 155 33.17 11.00 18.38
CA TRP A 155 34.09 10.43 17.40
C TRP A 155 35.41 11.21 17.31
N ILE A 156 35.34 12.55 17.29
CA ILE A 156 36.53 13.43 17.32
C ILE A 156 37.35 13.19 18.59
N GLN A 157 36.70 13.07 19.75
CA GLN A 157 37.37 12.79 21.01
C GLN A 157 38.06 11.43 21.03
N ILE A 158 37.42 10.37 20.51
CA ILE A 158 38.02 9.04 20.38
C ILE A 158 39.26 9.10 19.50
N GLN A 159 39.20 9.79 18.36
CA GLN A 159 40.36 9.96 17.48
C GLN A 159 41.54 10.65 18.20
N HIS A 160 41.28 11.72 18.97
CA HIS A 160 42.32 12.38 19.75
C HIS A 160 42.90 11.48 20.86
N LEU A 161 42.06 10.72 21.56
CA LEU A 161 42.51 9.77 22.58
C LEU A 161 43.35 8.65 21.98
N GLU A 162 42.97 8.14 20.81
CA GLU A 162 43.73 7.11 20.10
C GLU A 162 45.12 7.62 19.70
N GLN A 163 45.21 8.83 19.15
CA GLN A 163 46.49 9.48 18.84
C GLN A 163 47.35 9.70 20.09
N ALA A 164 46.75 10.20 21.18
CA ALA A 164 47.44 10.41 22.45
C ALA A 164 47.96 9.09 23.04
N LEU A 165 47.17 8.02 22.95
CA LEU A 165 47.55 6.68 23.39
C LEU A 165 48.74 6.15 22.59
N GLN A 166 48.73 6.26 21.26
CA GLN A 166 49.85 5.85 20.41
C GLN A 166 51.14 6.60 20.78
N ILE A 167 51.07 7.92 20.99
CA ILE A 167 52.22 8.74 21.41
C ILE A 167 52.70 8.30 22.80
N ALA A 168 51.79 8.08 23.75
CA ALA A 168 52.14 7.64 25.11
C ALA A 168 52.82 6.27 25.11
N GLN A 169 52.32 5.32 24.32
CA GLN A 169 52.94 4.01 24.13
C GLN A 169 54.35 4.12 23.53
N MET A 170 54.53 4.92 22.46
CA MET A 170 55.85 5.14 21.86
C MET A 170 56.84 5.74 22.87
N ARG A 171 56.42 6.75 23.64
CA ARG A 171 57.25 7.36 24.69
C ARG A 171 57.56 6.38 25.82
N ALA A 172 56.61 5.56 26.24
CA ALA A 172 56.83 4.55 27.29
C ALA A 172 57.87 3.51 26.87
N VAL A 173 57.79 2.99 25.63
CA VAL A 173 58.79 2.07 25.08
C VAL A 173 60.15 2.73 24.96
N GLN A 174 60.22 3.98 24.49
CA GLN A 174 61.47 4.75 24.44
C GLN A 174 62.09 4.95 25.82
N ASN A 175 61.28 5.32 26.82
CA ASN A 175 61.73 5.49 28.20
C ASN A 175 62.19 4.16 28.80
N GLN A 176 61.50 3.05 28.52
CA GLN A 176 61.92 1.72 28.96
C GLN A 176 63.26 1.31 28.33
N ARG A 177 63.44 1.56 27.02
CA ARG A 177 64.74 1.37 26.35
C ARG A 177 65.83 2.25 26.95
N GLN A 178 65.57 3.54 27.20
CA GLN A 178 66.53 4.43 27.84
C GLN A 178 66.88 3.98 29.26
N ARG A 179 65.91 3.49 30.04
CA ARG A 179 66.12 2.96 31.39
C ARG A 179 66.94 1.67 31.37
N TYR A 180 66.66 0.76 30.43
CA TYR A 180 67.46 -0.43 30.17
C TYR A 180 68.91 -0.07 29.80
N MET A 181 69.12 0.95 28.98
CA MET A 181 70.45 1.47 28.60
C MET A 181 71.18 2.22 29.73
N ARG A 182 70.52 2.53 30.85
CA ARG A 182 71.10 3.33 31.95
C ARG A 182 71.84 2.50 33.00
N CYS A 183 71.57 1.19 33.09
CA CYS A 183 72.28 0.28 33.99
C CYS A 183 73.63 -0.14 33.39
N THR A 184 74.72 -0.01 34.15
CA THR A 184 76.08 -0.41 33.73
C THR A 184 76.16 -1.89 33.37
N PHE A 185 75.43 -2.75 34.09
CA PHE A 185 75.33 -4.17 33.80
C PHE A 185 74.66 -4.45 32.45
N SER A 186 73.59 -3.73 32.10
CA SER A 186 72.92 -3.88 30.81
C SER A 186 73.79 -3.39 29.66
N LYS A 187 74.53 -2.29 29.84
CA LYS A 187 75.54 -1.84 28.86
C LYS A 187 76.59 -2.92 28.63
N PHE A 188 77.08 -3.55 29.71
CA PHE A 188 78.02 -4.66 29.62
C PHE A 188 77.45 -5.85 28.86
N ILE A 189 76.20 -6.27 29.11
CA ILE A 189 75.56 -7.37 28.37
C ILE A 189 75.39 -7.03 26.89
N ILE A 190 74.99 -5.79 26.56
CA ILE A 190 74.87 -5.32 25.18
C ILE A 190 76.24 -5.30 24.50
N ASP A 191 77.25 -4.66 25.10
CA ASP A 191 78.63 -4.63 24.59
C ASP A 191 79.19 -6.05 24.43
N LEU A 192 78.91 -6.94 25.38
CA LEU A 192 79.32 -8.34 25.29
C LEU A 192 78.65 -9.03 24.10
N SER A 193 77.35 -8.79 23.86
CA SER A 193 76.57 -9.44 22.80
C SER A 193 76.78 -8.86 21.40
N GLU A 194 76.91 -7.53 21.28
CA GLU A 194 77.04 -6.82 20.00
C GLU A 194 78.51 -6.69 19.57
N ILE A 195 79.45 -6.61 20.53
CA ILE A 195 80.87 -6.33 20.25
C ILE A 195 81.74 -7.55 20.56
N HIS A 196 81.70 -8.06 21.79
CA HIS A 196 82.66 -9.09 22.19
C HIS A 196 82.35 -10.48 21.62
N LEU A 197 81.10 -10.92 21.63
CA LEU A 197 80.69 -12.24 21.16
C LEU A 197 80.92 -12.41 19.65
N PRO A 198 80.57 -11.46 18.76
CA PRO A 198 80.86 -11.56 17.33
C PRO A 198 82.36 -11.46 17.05
N LYS A 199 83.09 -10.68 17.85
CA LYS A 199 84.56 -10.55 17.73
C LYS A 199 85.27 -11.82 18.18
N MET A 200 84.80 -12.48 19.24
CA MET A 200 85.31 -13.77 19.69
C MET A 200 84.95 -14.89 18.71
N SER A 201 83.72 -14.88 18.17
CA SER A 201 83.29 -15.76 17.08
C SER A 201 84.20 -15.62 15.86
N LYS A 202 84.42 -14.39 15.37
CA LYS A 202 85.32 -14.11 14.24
C LYS A 202 86.77 -14.49 14.54
N ALA A 203 87.25 -14.29 15.76
CA ALA A 203 88.60 -14.70 16.16
C ALA A 203 88.76 -16.22 16.22
N LEU A 204 87.72 -16.93 16.68
CA LEU A 204 87.67 -18.39 16.70
C LEU A 204 87.59 -18.95 15.28
N GLU A 205 86.80 -18.33 14.39
CA GLU A 205 86.76 -18.63 12.97
C GLU A 205 88.14 -18.43 12.32
N HIS A 206 88.84 -17.34 12.64
CA HIS A 206 90.19 -17.08 12.13
C HIS A 206 91.25 -18.07 12.65
N TYR A 207 91.17 -18.46 13.93
CA TYR A 207 92.07 -19.46 14.52
C TYR A 207 91.82 -20.86 13.94
N SER A 208 90.57 -21.19 13.63
CA SER A 208 90.19 -22.45 12.97
C SER A 208 90.66 -22.59 11.52
N PHE A 209 91.01 -21.46 10.88
CA PHE A 209 91.43 -21.42 9.46
C PHE A 209 92.93 -21.69 9.27
N GLY A 210 93.77 -21.51 10.30
CA GLY A 210 95.23 -21.66 10.21
C GLY A 210 95.82 -22.97 10.73
N LEU A 211 95.04 -23.83 11.40
CA LEU A 211 95.49 -25.09 11.99
C LEU A 211 94.83 -26.28 11.25
N GLY A 212 95.63 -27.24 10.78
CA GLY A 212 95.25 -28.28 9.81
C GLY A 212 94.04 -29.17 10.16
N SER A 213 93.65 -30.06 9.23
CA SER A 213 92.41 -30.87 9.24
C SER A 213 92.09 -31.57 10.57
N THR A 214 93.09 -31.97 11.35
CA THR A 214 92.95 -32.57 12.69
C THR A 214 92.32 -31.61 13.71
N VAL A 215 92.68 -30.33 13.68
CA VAL A 215 92.17 -29.31 14.62
C VAL A 215 90.76 -28.88 14.25
N LYS A 216 90.45 -28.81 12.94
CA LYS A 216 89.08 -28.59 12.45
C LYS A 216 88.12 -29.73 12.85
N TYR A 217 88.62 -30.96 12.87
CA TYR A 217 87.88 -32.11 13.39
C TYR A 217 87.70 -32.02 14.92
N ILE A 218 88.76 -31.68 15.67
CA ILE A 218 88.68 -31.53 17.13
C ILE A 218 87.75 -30.37 17.53
N THR A 219 87.79 -29.23 16.83
CA THR A 219 86.92 -28.08 17.10
C THR A 219 85.47 -28.35 16.73
N SER A 220 85.20 -29.04 15.61
CA SER A 220 83.83 -29.45 15.26
C SER A 220 83.28 -30.51 16.23
N GLN A 221 84.12 -31.45 16.68
CA GLN A 221 83.76 -32.43 17.71
C GLN A 221 83.51 -31.76 19.06
N ALA A 222 84.36 -30.82 19.48
CA ALA A 222 84.19 -30.05 20.71
C ALA A 222 82.92 -29.19 20.65
N LEU A 223 82.59 -28.60 19.50
CA LEU A 223 81.37 -27.81 19.31
C LEU A 223 80.10 -28.68 19.33
N LEU A 224 80.16 -29.88 18.77
CA LEU A 224 79.08 -30.87 18.86
C LEU A 224 78.89 -31.38 20.30
N GLN A 225 79.99 -31.66 21.00
CA GLN A 225 79.96 -32.03 22.42
C GLN A 225 79.40 -30.90 23.28
N LEU A 226 79.81 -29.66 23.03
CA LEU A 226 79.27 -28.49 23.72
C LEU A 226 77.77 -28.32 23.45
N ARG A 227 77.33 -28.55 22.22
CA ARG A 227 75.90 -28.52 21.86
C ARG A 227 75.10 -29.62 22.56
N SER A 228 75.67 -30.82 22.66
CA SER A 228 75.09 -31.95 23.41
C SER A 228 74.98 -31.62 24.89
N LEU A 229 76.07 -31.11 25.50
CA LEU A 229 76.10 -30.67 26.90
C LEU A 229 75.08 -29.55 27.15
N TYR A 230 74.98 -28.56 26.26
CA TYR A 230 74.00 -27.49 26.37
C TYR A 230 72.57 -28.03 26.33
N SER A 231 72.28 -28.98 25.44
CA SER A 231 70.97 -29.64 25.39
C SER A 231 70.66 -30.40 26.69
N ALA A 232 71.65 -31.12 27.23
CA ALA A 232 71.52 -31.82 28.50
C ALA A 232 71.30 -30.85 29.68
N ILE A 233 72.07 -29.75 29.73
CA ILE A 233 71.93 -28.69 30.73
C ILE A 233 70.55 -28.04 30.62
N LYS A 234 70.05 -27.80 29.41
CA LYS A 234 68.70 -27.23 29.21
C LYS A 234 67.61 -28.17 29.70
N LYS A 235 67.75 -29.48 29.46
CA LYS A 235 66.82 -30.49 29.98
C LYS A 235 66.87 -30.52 31.51
N TYR A 236 68.07 -30.54 32.09
CA TYR A 236 68.27 -30.51 33.54
C TYR A 236 67.75 -29.22 34.16
N HIS A 237 67.92 -28.07 33.51
CA HIS A 237 67.40 -26.78 33.95
C HIS A 237 65.86 -26.80 34.03
N HIS A 238 65.20 -27.35 33.01
CA HIS A 238 63.75 -27.52 33.03
C HIS A 238 63.28 -28.52 34.12
N GLU A 239 63.99 -29.62 34.33
CA GLU A 239 63.69 -30.57 35.41
C GLU A 239 63.87 -29.91 36.80
N LEU A 240 64.96 -29.15 36.98
CA LEU A 240 65.26 -28.42 38.19
C LEU A 240 64.23 -27.31 38.48
N GLN A 241 63.72 -26.63 37.45
CA GLN A 241 62.60 -25.71 37.60
C GLN A 241 61.36 -26.39 38.19
N GLY A 242 61.04 -27.60 37.72
CA GLY A 242 59.95 -28.39 38.27
C GLY A 242 60.15 -28.70 39.76
N PHE A 243 61.36 -29.15 40.11
CA PHE A 243 61.72 -29.47 41.49
C PHE A 243 61.69 -28.24 42.41
N ILE A 244 62.30 -27.12 41.99
CA ILE A 244 62.30 -25.86 42.75
C ILE A 244 60.89 -25.35 42.94
N LYS A 245 60.05 -25.40 41.90
CA LYS A 245 58.65 -24.97 41.99
C LYS A 245 57.89 -25.81 43.00
N GLN A 246 58.11 -27.12 43.00
CA GLN A 246 57.49 -28.05 43.94
C GLN A 246 57.97 -27.81 45.39
N GLU A 247 59.26 -27.62 45.61
CA GLU A 247 59.82 -27.32 46.94
C GLU A 247 59.37 -25.95 47.45
N MET A 248 59.34 -24.92 46.60
CA MET A 248 58.85 -23.60 46.98
C MET A 248 57.38 -23.62 47.38
N GLN A 249 56.55 -24.44 46.72
CA GLN A 249 55.13 -24.63 47.06
C GLN A 249 54.92 -25.40 48.37
N ARG A 250 55.84 -26.30 48.71
CA ARG A 250 55.76 -27.13 49.92
C ARG A 250 56.11 -26.37 51.19
N ASN A 251 56.89 -25.29 51.08
CA ASN A 251 57.36 -24.50 52.20
C ASN A 251 56.51 -23.23 52.39
N GLU A 252 55.91 -23.07 53.57
CA GLU A 252 54.93 -21.99 53.86
C GLU A 252 55.47 -20.58 53.60
N LEU A 253 56.78 -20.37 53.79
CA LEU A 253 57.44 -19.08 53.58
C LEU A 253 57.67 -18.74 52.10
N THR A 254 57.89 -19.73 51.25
CA THR A 254 58.21 -19.52 49.82
C THR A 254 57.02 -19.72 48.90
N ALA A 255 55.93 -20.31 49.40
CA ALA A 255 54.73 -20.60 48.62
C ALA A 255 54.09 -19.33 48.03
N ALA A 256 54.16 -18.21 48.76
CA ALA A 256 53.67 -16.91 48.32
C ALA A 256 54.46 -16.31 47.13
N PHE A 257 55.68 -16.78 46.89
CA PHE A 257 56.61 -16.21 45.89
C PHE A 257 56.80 -17.09 44.66
N VAL A 258 55.96 -18.10 44.45
CA VAL A 258 56.05 -19.04 43.32
C VAL A 258 55.61 -18.34 42.02
N ASN A 259 56.55 -17.65 41.37
CA ASN A 259 56.40 -17.10 40.02
C ASN A 259 57.32 -17.85 39.05
N ASN A 260 56.84 -18.15 37.84
CA ASN A 260 57.62 -18.83 36.80
C ASN A 260 58.93 -18.10 36.47
N GLU A 261 58.96 -16.76 36.52
CA GLU A 261 60.18 -15.96 36.30
C GLU A 261 61.20 -16.14 37.44
N LEU A 262 60.74 -16.16 38.70
CA LEU A 262 61.61 -16.38 39.87
C LEU A 262 62.14 -17.82 39.92
N VAL A 263 61.30 -18.80 39.59
CA VAL A 263 61.69 -20.20 39.46
C VAL A 263 62.75 -20.38 38.36
N PHE A 264 62.58 -19.69 37.22
CA PHE A 264 63.57 -19.70 36.14
C PHE A 264 64.91 -19.12 36.60
N LEU A 265 64.91 -17.99 37.30
CA LEU A 265 66.12 -17.34 37.81
C LEU A 265 66.81 -18.19 38.88
N LEU A 266 66.06 -18.80 39.80
CA LEU A 266 66.61 -19.64 40.86
C LEU A 266 67.21 -20.94 40.31
N ALA A 267 66.55 -21.58 39.34
CA ALA A 267 67.10 -22.73 38.62
C ALA A 267 68.38 -22.38 37.85
N SER A 268 68.39 -21.20 37.21
CA SER A 268 69.58 -20.71 36.51
C SER A 268 70.73 -20.44 37.47
N ALA A 269 70.45 -19.81 38.62
CA ALA A 269 71.42 -19.52 39.67
C ALA A 269 72.03 -20.80 40.23
N LEU A 270 71.22 -21.81 40.55
CA LEU A 270 71.72 -23.09 41.09
C LEU A 270 72.64 -23.85 40.12
N ILE A 271 72.48 -23.66 38.81
CA ILE A 271 73.36 -24.24 37.80
C ILE A 271 74.63 -23.41 37.61
N THR A 272 74.54 -22.08 37.64
CA THR A 272 75.68 -21.20 37.37
C THR A 272 76.58 -20.98 38.57
N PHE A 273 76.04 -20.93 39.79
CA PHE A 273 76.81 -20.69 41.01
C PHE A 273 77.94 -21.71 41.22
N PRO A 274 77.71 -23.04 41.14
CA PRO A 274 78.78 -24.01 41.32
C PRO A 274 79.89 -23.88 40.27
N VAL A 275 79.51 -23.56 39.03
CA VAL A 275 80.46 -23.36 37.92
C VAL A 275 81.31 -22.11 38.16
N LEU A 276 80.68 -21.01 38.57
CA LEU A 276 81.37 -19.75 38.88
C LEU A 276 82.25 -19.88 40.12
N SER A 277 81.79 -20.57 41.17
CA SER A 277 82.58 -20.83 42.38
C SER A 277 83.78 -21.73 42.10
N ALA A 278 83.61 -22.81 41.33
CA ALA A 278 84.70 -23.68 40.91
C ALA A 278 85.70 -22.91 40.02
N TRP A 279 85.21 -22.11 39.08
CA TRP A 279 86.04 -21.25 38.25
C TRP A 279 86.83 -20.24 39.08
N MET A 280 86.21 -19.63 40.10
CA MET A 280 86.86 -18.66 40.97
C MET A 280 87.93 -19.29 41.86
N VAL A 281 87.69 -20.49 42.38
CA VAL A 281 88.69 -21.26 43.17
C VAL A 281 89.87 -21.69 42.29
N LEU A 282 89.60 -22.23 41.10
CA LEU A 282 90.65 -22.61 40.15
C LEU A 282 91.46 -21.38 39.70
N SER A 283 90.77 -20.26 39.41
CA SER A 283 91.44 -19.01 39.04
C SER A 283 92.31 -18.46 40.17
N SER A 284 91.97 -18.70 41.43
CA SER A 284 92.78 -18.28 42.58
C SER A 284 94.01 -19.16 42.85
N GLN A 285 94.07 -20.37 42.29
CA GLN A 285 95.23 -21.27 42.40
C GLN A 285 96.24 -21.11 41.25
N PHE A 286 95.80 -20.55 40.13
CA PHE A 286 96.60 -20.32 38.93
C PHE A 286 96.88 -18.83 38.67
N GLY A 287 96.56 -17.95 39.62
CA GLY A 287 96.81 -16.51 39.61
C GLY A 287 97.81 -16.07 40.67
#